data_AF-A0A2R7UH26-F1
#
_entry.id   AF-A0A2R7UH26-F1
#
_cell.length_a   1.000
_cell.length_b   1.000
_cell.length_c   1.000
_cell.angle_alpha   90.00
_cell.angle_beta   90.00
_cell.angle_gamma   90.00
#
_symmetry.space_group_name_H-M   'P 1'
#
loop_
_entity.id
_entity.type
_entity.pdbx_description
1 polymer ?
#
loop_
_entity_poly.entity_id
_entity_poly.type
_entity_poly.pdbx_seq_one_letter_code
_entity_poly.pdbx_strand_id
1 'polypeptide(L)'
;MSLHDLQTLPGVTAQPDAATAQFVFNHTMLRVKDIEKSLDFYTRVLGFRLVDKRDFPEAAFSLYFLALVDPAQIPADDNERHQWMKSIPGVLELTHNHGTENDAEFAYHNGNTDPRGFGHICISVPDVRAACARFEALDV
;
A
#
# COMPACT_ATOMS: atom_id res chain seq x y z
N MET A 1 18.96 22.96 -5.06
CA MET A 1 18.92 22.32 -6.38
C MET A 1 17.68 22.84 -7.09
N SER A 2 17.85 23.38 -8.29
CA SER A 2 16.76 23.91 -9.10
C SER A 2 16.01 22.79 -9.83
N LEU A 3 14.81 23.07 -10.36
CA LEU A 3 14.12 22.12 -11.23
C LEU A 3 14.94 21.79 -12.48
N HIS A 4 15.65 22.78 -13.02
CA HIS A 4 16.53 22.60 -14.16
C HIS A 4 17.68 21.64 -13.82
N ASP A 5 18.28 21.78 -12.63
CA ASP A 5 19.34 20.88 -12.18
C ASP A 5 18.81 19.44 -12.09
N LEU A 6 17.58 19.24 -11.56
CA LEU A 6 16.95 17.92 -11.46
C LEU A 6 16.68 17.29 -12.83
N GLN A 7 16.18 18.09 -13.78
CA GLN A 7 15.83 17.62 -15.12
C GLN A 7 17.04 17.33 -16.01
N THR A 8 18.23 17.80 -15.62
CA THR A 8 19.48 17.62 -16.36
C THR A 8 20.41 16.59 -15.71
N LEU A 9 19.98 15.94 -14.63
CA LEU A 9 20.75 14.87 -13.99
C LEU A 9 21.00 13.71 -14.98
N PRO A 10 22.22 13.13 -15.00
CA PRO A 10 22.52 11.98 -15.83
C PRO A 10 21.53 10.84 -15.62
N GLY A 11 20.91 10.37 -16.72
CA GLY A 11 19.91 9.30 -16.71
C GLY A 11 18.45 9.74 -16.60
N VAL A 12 18.18 11.04 -16.36
CA VAL A 12 16.82 11.58 -16.33
C VAL A 12 16.35 11.92 -17.76
N THR A 13 15.17 11.42 -18.12
CA THR A 13 14.44 11.85 -19.33
C THR A 13 13.46 12.96 -18.94
N ALA A 14 13.81 14.22 -19.21
CA ALA A 14 12.98 15.37 -18.85
C ALA A 14 11.64 15.44 -19.58
N GLN A 15 11.49 14.73 -20.70
CA GLN A 15 10.26 14.63 -21.49
C GLN A 15 9.96 13.14 -21.73
N PRO A 16 9.23 12.47 -20.82
CA PRO A 16 8.83 11.07 -21.00
C PRO A 16 8.01 10.88 -22.28
N ASP A 17 8.02 9.66 -22.83
CA ASP A 17 7.23 9.31 -24.02
C ASP A 17 5.73 9.52 -23.78
N ALA A 18 5.02 10.10 -24.75
CA ALA A 18 3.57 10.31 -24.67
C ALA A 18 2.78 9.01 -24.48
N ALA A 19 3.32 7.86 -24.89
CA ALA A 19 2.72 6.55 -24.67
C ALA A 19 2.53 6.19 -23.18
N THR A 20 3.32 6.77 -22.27
CA THR A 20 3.22 6.50 -20.83
C THR A 20 2.44 7.58 -20.07
N ALA A 21 1.88 8.58 -20.75
CA ALA A 21 1.22 9.73 -20.12
C ALA A 21 0.00 9.36 -19.25
N GLN A 22 -0.62 8.21 -19.49
CA GLN A 22 -1.78 7.71 -18.74
C GLN A 22 -1.43 6.58 -17.75
N PHE A 23 -0.15 6.27 -17.54
CA PHE A 23 0.25 5.26 -16.58
C PHE A 23 -0.01 5.75 -15.15
N VAL A 24 -0.46 4.84 -14.29
CA VAL A 24 -0.72 5.10 -12.88
C VAL A 24 0.19 4.20 -12.05
N PHE A 25 0.95 4.80 -11.13
CA PHE A 25 1.61 4.04 -10.08
C PHE A 25 0.54 3.59 -9.06
N ASN A 26 -0.11 2.48 -9.40
CA ASN A 26 -1.37 2.08 -8.78
C ASN A 26 -1.16 1.55 -7.36
N HIS A 27 -0.47 0.43 -7.21
CA HIS A 27 -0.34 -0.24 -5.93
C HIS A 27 1.09 -0.62 -5.56
N THR A 28 1.33 -0.74 -4.26
CA THR A 28 2.47 -1.44 -3.67
C THR A 28 1.93 -2.66 -2.93
N MET A 29 2.50 -3.84 -3.20
CA MET A 29 2.09 -5.08 -2.55
C MET A 29 3.02 -5.44 -1.40
N LEU A 30 2.45 -5.79 -0.25
CA LEU A 30 3.14 -6.39 0.89
C LEU A 30 2.45 -7.70 1.26
N ARG A 31 3.24 -8.74 1.54
CA ARG A 31 2.70 -9.95 2.15
C ARG A 31 2.50 -9.75 3.64
N VAL A 32 1.38 -10.23 4.16
CA VAL A 32 1.04 -10.13 5.58
C VAL A 32 0.76 -11.50 6.17
N LYS A 33 1.27 -11.73 7.37
CA LYS A 33 1.14 -13.01 8.10
C LYS A 33 -0.28 -13.19 8.62
N ASP A 34 -0.82 -12.15 9.24
CA ASP A 34 -2.09 -12.17 9.94
C ASP A 34 -2.92 -11.01 9.42
N ILE A 35 -3.95 -11.34 8.65
CA ILE A 35 -4.74 -10.33 7.97
C ILE A 35 -5.59 -9.51 8.94
N GLU A 36 -6.08 -10.10 10.02
CA GLU A 36 -6.92 -9.39 11.00
C GLU A 36 -6.13 -8.28 11.68
N LYS A 37 -4.91 -8.59 12.14
CA LYS A 37 -4.01 -7.59 12.73
C LYS A 37 -3.61 -6.51 11.73
N SER A 38 -3.37 -6.91 10.48
CA SER A 38 -2.98 -5.96 9.44
C SER A 38 -4.12 -5.01 9.08
N LEU A 39 -5.34 -5.52 8.89
CA LEU A 39 -6.52 -4.70 8.63
C LEU A 39 -6.80 -3.75 9.80
N ASP A 40 -6.76 -4.22 11.04
CA ASP A 40 -6.91 -3.35 12.22
C ASP A 40 -5.87 -2.23 12.23
N PHE A 41 -4.58 -2.56 12.07
CA PHE A 41 -3.52 -1.56 12.04
C PHE A 41 -3.74 -0.52 10.93
N TYR A 42 -3.87 -0.94 9.68
CA TYR A 42 -3.97 0.00 8.56
C TYR A 42 -5.27 0.82 8.61
N THR A 43 -6.39 0.25 9.08
CA THR A 43 -7.67 0.97 9.13
C THR A 43 -7.83 1.82 10.39
N ARG A 44 -7.66 1.26 11.59
CA ARG A 44 -7.85 1.97 12.87
C ARG A 44 -6.71 2.92 13.19
N VAL A 45 -5.46 2.48 12.98
CA VAL A 45 -4.28 3.29 13.31
C VAL A 45 -4.00 4.29 12.21
N LEU A 46 -3.92 3.84 10.95
CA LEU A 46 -3.49 4.68 9.83
C LEU A 46 -4.63 5.30 9.00
N GLY A 47 -5.89 4.94 9.26
CA GLY A 47 -7.05 5.57 8.63
C GLY A 47 -7.36 5.09 7.21
N PHE A 48 -6.71 4.02 6.74
CA PHE A 48 -7.03 3.44 5.43
C PHE A 48 -8.45 2.90 5.37
N ARG A 49 -9.00 2.83 4.16
CA ARG A 49 -10.24 2.13 3.84
C ARG A 49 -9.93 0.85 3.09
N LEU A 50 -10.54 -0.27 3.50
CA LEU A 50 -10.59 -1.47 2.68
C LEU A 50 -11.49 -1.18 1.47
N VAL A 51 -10.90 -1.17 0.29
CA VAL A 51 -11.57 -0.88 -0.98
C VAL A 51 -12.06 -2.15 -1.63
N ASP A 52 -11.22 -3.18 -1.72
CA ASP A 52 -11.57 -4.41 -2.43
C ASP A 52 -10.94 -5.63 -1.76
N LYS A 53 -11.58 -6.78 -1.93
CA LYS A 53 -11.09 -8.07 -1.44
C LYS A 53 -11.29 -9.11 -2.53
N ARG A 54 -10.24 -9.87 -2.82
CA ARG A 54 -10.26 -10.96 -3.82
C ARG A 54 -9.72 -12.23 -3.21
N ASP A 55 -10.47 -13.31 -3.29
CA ASP A 55 -10.07 -14.62 -2.80
C ASP A 55 -9.70 -15.55 -3.95
N PHE A 56 -8.64 -16.31 -3.76
CA PHE A 56 -8.19 -17.33 -4.70
C PHE A 56 -8.08 -18.67 -3.97
N PRO A 57 -9.20 -19.35 -3.68
CA PRO A 57 -9.22 -20.55 -2.83
C PRO A 57 -8.35 -21.69 -3.38
N GLU A 58 -8.33 -21.86 -4.70
CA GLU A 58 -7.53 -22.89 -5.37
C GLU A 58 -6.02 -22.67 -5.20
N ALA A 59 -5.60 -21.42 -4.94
CA ALA A 59 -4.22 -21.03 -4.73
C ALA A 59 -3.88 -20.68 -3.27
N ALA A 60 -4.84 -20.84 -2.35
CA ALA A 60 -4.70 -20.60 -0.91
C ALA A 60 -4.15 -19.19 -0.54
N PHE A 61 -4.64 -18.14 -1.21
CA PHE A 61 -4.36 -16.76 -0.81
C PHE A 61 -5.55 -15.82 -1.05
N SER A 62 -5.51 -14.68 -0.36
CA SER A 62 -6.45 -13.57 -0.55
C SER A 62 -5.70 -12.25 -0.67
N LEU A 63 -6.27 -11.32 -1.44
CA LEU A 63 -5.78 -9.97 -1.64
C LEU A 63 -6.73 -8.97 -0.99
N TYR A 64 -6.18 -7.99 -0.29
CA TYR A 64 -6.91 -6.92 0.38
C TYR A 64 -6.34 -5.59 -0.07
N PHE A 65 -7.15 -4.77 -0.71
CA PHE A 65 -6.72 -3.51 -1.29
C PHE A 65 -7.17 -2.36 -0.40
N LEU A 66 -6.24 -1.56 0.09
CA LEU A 66 -6.49 -0.46 0.99
C LEU A 66 -6.07 0.87 0.37
N ALA A 67 -6.84 1.94 0.60
CA ALA A 67 -6.48 3.28 0.17
C ALA A 67 -6.93 4.37 1.17
N LEU A 68 -6.23 5.50 1.20
CA LEU A 68 -6.62 6.71 1.93
C LEU A 68 -7.53 7.56 1.02
N VAL A 69 -8.82 7.25 1.03
CA VAL A 69 -9.85 7.86 0.17
C VAL A 69 -11.10 8.21 0.97
N ASP A 70 -11.92 9.12 0.42
CA ASP A 70 -13.28 9.32 0.93
C ASP A 70 -14.13 8.08 0.59
N PRO A 71 -14.82 7.44 1.55
CA PRO A 71 -15.70 6.31 1.26
C PRO A 71 -16.77 6.62 0.21
N ALA A 72 -17.20 7.88 0.05
CA ALA A 72 -18.16 8.26 -0.98
C ALA A 72 -17.62 8.12 -2.41
N GLN A 73 -16.29 8.00 -2.59
CA GLN A 73 -15.65 7.77 -3.88
C GLN A 73 -15.60 6.30 -4.27
N ILE A 74 -15.82 5.38 -3.32
CA ILE A 74 -15.71 3.94 -3.55
C ILE A 74 -17.02 3.46 -4.23
N PRO A 75 -16.97 2.96 -5.48
CA PRO A 75 -18.17 2.47 -6.15
C PRO A 75 -18.80 1.29 -5.40
N ALA A 76 -20.13 1.25 -5.35
CA ALA A 76 -20.86 0.18 -4.69
C ALA A 76 -20.82 -1.13 -5.52
N ASP A 77 -20.93 -1.00 -6.84
CA ASP A 77 -20.81 -2.14 -7.75
C ASP A 77 -19.39 -2.73 -7.72
N ASP A 78 -19.30 -4.07 -7.71
CA ASP A 78 -18.04 -4.78 -7.57
C ASP A 78 -17.10 -4.57 -8.77
N ASN A 79 -17.65 -4.60 -9.98
CA ASN A 79 -16.86 -4.43 -11.19
C ASN A 79 -16.43 -2.97 -11.36
N GLU A 80 -17.31 -2.02 -11.10
CA GLU A 80 -16.96 -0.59 -11.09
C GLU A 80 -15.88 -0.28 -10.06
N ARG A 81 -15.98 -0.83 -8.84
CA ARG A 81 -14.98 -0.65 -7.80
C ARG A 81 -13.63 -1.23 -8.19
N HIS A 82 -13.61 -2.41 -8.82
CA HIS A 82 -12.39 -3.02 -9.32
C HIS A 82 -11.70 -2.19 -10.40
N GLN A 83 -12.47 -1.59 -11.33
CA GLN A 83 -11.91 -0.71 -12.36
C GLN A 83 -11.43 0.62 -11.77
N TRP A 84 -12.21 1.21 -10.86
CA TRP A 84 -11.84 2.44 -10.16
C TRP A 84 -10.56 2.27 -9.33
N MET A 85 -10.42 1.17 -8.60
CA MET A 85 -9.23 0.88 -7.82
C MET A 85 -7.95 0.86 -8.68
N LYS A 86 -8.03 0.39 -9.93
CA LYS A 86 -6.90 0.36 -10.88
C LYS A 86 -6.50 1.73 -11.43
N SER A 87 -7.37 2.73 -11.31
CA SER A 87 -7.15 4.07 -11.87
C SER A 87 -6.63 5.09 -10.86
N ILE A 88 -6.61 4.75 -9.57
CA ILE A 88 -6.10 5.64 -8.52
C ILE A 88 -4.67 5.28 -8.11
N PRO A 89 -3.83 6.25 -7.70
CA PRO A 89 -2.51 5.96 -7.18
C PRO A 89 -2.55 5.58 -5.68
N GLY A 90 -1.46 4.97 -5.20
CA GLY A 90 -1.21 4.82 -3.76
C GLY A 90 -2.05 3.76 -3.05
N VAL A 91 -2.53 2.74 -3.77
CA VAL A 91 -3.20 1.59 -3.17
C VAL A 91 -2.18 0.70 -2.47
N LEU A 92 -2.51 0.23 -1.27
CA LEU A 92 -1.77 -0.79 -0.55
C LEU A 92 -2.45 -2.14 -0.79
N GLU A 93 -1.78 -3.04 -1.48
CA GLU A 93 -2.24 -4.42 -1.64
C GLU A 93 -1.60 -5.29 -0.54
N LEU A 94 -2.43 -5.88 0.32
CA LEU A 94 -1.99 -6.87 1.29
C LEU A 94 -2.32 -8.25 0.76
N THR A 95 -1.30 -9.08 0.58
CA THR A 95 -1.47 -10.49 0.21
C THR A 95 -1.33 -11.36 1.44
N HIS A 96 -2.38 -12.10 1.75
CA HIS A 96 -2.41 -13.06 2.84
C HIS A 96 -2.40 -14.47 2.27
N ASN A 97 -1.30 -15.20 2.51
CA ASN A 97 -1.24 -16.63 2.23
C ASN A 97 -1.89 -17.38 3.39
N HIS A 98 -2.90 -18.20 3.10
CA HIS A 98 -3.72 -18.84 4.13
C HIS A 98 -2.88 -19.76 5.03
N GLY A 99 -3.15 -19.70 6.34
CA GLY A 99 -2.47 -20.53 7.34
C GLY A 99 -1.18 -19.92 7.90
N THR A 100 -0.63 -18.86 7.29
CA THR A 100 0.58 -18.19 7.82
C THR A 100 0.36 -17.58 9.20
N GLU A 101 -0.88 -17.22 9.54
CA GLU A 101 -1.32 -16.75 10.85
C GLU A 101 -1.21 -17.81 11.96
N ASN A 102 -1.28 -19.10 11.59
CA ASN A 102 -1.30 -20.22 12.53
C ASN A 102 0.10 -20.83 12.78
N ASP A 103 1.10 -20.49 11.97
CA ASP A 103 2.48 -20.97 12.12
C ASP A 103 3.28 -20.00 13.01
N ALA A 104 3.57 -20.36 14.26
CA ALA A 104 4.27 -19.47 15.20
C ALA A 104 5.67 -19.05 14.74
N GLU A 105 6.36 -19.87 13.93
CA GLU A 105 7.74 -19.63 13.50
C GLU A 105 7.81 -18.84 12.19
N PHE A 106 6.68 -18.73 11.47
CA PHE A 106 6.64 -18.04 10.20
C PHE A 106 6.66 -16.50 10.36
N ALA A 107 7.57 -15.84 9.63
CA ALA A 107 7.59 -14.38 9.51
C ALA A 107 8.03 -13.97 8.09
N TYR A 108 7.46 -12.86 7.59
CA TYR A 108 7.96 -12.22 6.38
C TYR A 108 9.19 -11.36 6.69
N HIS A 109 10.13 -11.32 5.75
CA HIS A 109 11.29 -10.44 5.82
C HIS A 109 10.92 -9.02 5.38
N ASN A 110 11.26 -8.00 6.18
CA ASN A 110 10.92 -6.61 5.89
C ASN A 110 11.88 -5.90 4.92
N GLY A 111 12.98 -6.55 4.51
CA GLY A 111 13.95 -6.02 3.55
C GLY A 111 15.02 -5.07 4.14
N ASN A 112 14.97 -4.79 5.45
CA ASN A 112 15.86 -3.82 6.11
C ASN A 112 17.06 -4.47 6.82
N THR A 113 17.10 -5.80 6.87
CA THR A 113 18.28 -6.61 7.21
C THR A 113 18.78 -7.39 6.00
N ASP A 114 19.95 -8.04 6.08
CA ASP A 114 20.45 -8.82 4.95
C ASP A 114 19.62 -10.09 4.71
N PRO A 115 19.22 -10.39 3.46
CA PRO A 115 19.47 -9.64 2.22
C PRO A 115 18.54 -8.42 2.07
N ARG A 116 19.13 -7.23 1.88
CA ARG A 116 18.38 -5.96 1.76
C ARG A 116 17.70 -5.79 0.40
N GLY A 117 16.63 -5.00 0.36
CA GLY A 117 15.88 -4.69 -0.86
C GLY A 117 14.84 -3.59 -0.67
N PHE A 118 13.58 -3.97 -0.47
CA PHE A 118 12.52 -3.03 -0.09
C PHE A 118 12.87 -2.32 1.23
N GLY A 119 12.57 -1.02 1.32
CA GLY A 119 12.78 -0.21 2.52
C GLY A 119 11.48 -0.02 3.31
N HIS A 120 10.62 0.87 2.84
CA HIS A 120 9.36 1.21 3.51
C HIS A 120 8.37 1.87 2.55
N ILE A 121 7.09 1.90 2.97
CA ILE A 121 6.09 2.83 2.45
C ILE A 121 6.07 4.09 3.31
N CYS A 122 5.52 5.20 2.79
CA CYS A 122 5.50 6.48 3.47
C CYS A 122 4.10 7.11 3.39
N ILE A 123 3.63 7.67 4.51
CA ILE A 123 2.39 8.42 4.60
C ILE A 123 2.76 9.85 5.02
N SER A 124 2.33 10.83 4.22
CA SER A 124 2.46 12.24 4.59
C SER A 124 1.30 12.65 5.50
N VAL A 125 1.62 13.37 6.57
CA VAL A 125 0.65 13.86 7.56
C VAL A 125 0.81 15.37 7.76
N PRO A 126 -0.24 16.10 8.16
CA PRO A 126 -0.15 17.54 8.39
C PRO A 126 0.83 17.94 9.51
N ASP A 127 0.91 17.11 10.57
CA ASP A 127 1.82 17.31 11.70
C ASP A 127 2.35 15.95 12.17
N VAL A 128 3.65 15.73 11.96
CA VAL A 128 4.33 14.48 12.32
C VAL A 128 4.37 14.26 13.83
N ARG A 129 4.49 15.32 14.63
CA ARG A 129 4.57 15.19 16.10
C ARG A 129 3.23 14.79 16.68
N ALA A 130 2.15 15.42 16.21
CA ALA A 130 0.79 15.07 16.63
C ALA A 130 0.42 13.63 16.21
N ALA A 131 0.80 13.21 14.99
CA ALA A 131 0.58 11.84 14.53
C ALA A 131 1.34 10.83 15.41
N CYS A 132 2.64 11.05 15.67
CA CYS A 132 3.45 10.19 16.53
C CYS A 132 2.91 10.11 17.97
N ALA A 133 2.50 11.23 18.57
CA ALA A 133 1.91 11.21 19.91
C ALA A 133 0.62 10.35 19.97
N ARG A 134 -0.19 10.36 18.90
CA ARG A 134 -1.34 9.46 18.79
C ARG A 134 -0.92 8.01 18.61
N PHE A 135 0.12 7.73 17.83
CA PHE A 135 0.65 6.39 17.64
C PHE A 135 1.18 5.81 18.96
N GLU A 136 1.95 6.59 19.73
CA GLU A 136 2.41 6.21 21.07
C GLU A 136 1.23 5.90 22.02
N ALA A 137 0.17 6.72 22.00
CA ALA A 137 -1.03 6.48 22.81
C ALA A 137 -1.85 5.25 22.39
N LEU A 138 -1.54 4.67 21.22
CA LEU A 138 -2.13 3.43 20.70
C LEU A 138 -1.17 2.23 20.81
N ASP A 139 -0.04 2.39 21.53
CA ASP A 139 1.01 1.39 21.70
C ASP A 139 1.63 0.90 20.37
N VAL A 140 1.81 1.83 19.43
CA VAL A 140 2.54 1.60 18.17
C VAL A 140 4.03 1.86 18.33
#